data_AF-A0A9P8XUX6-F1
#
_entry.id   AF-A0A9P8XUX6-F1
#
_cell.length_a   1.000
_cell.length_b   1.000
_cell.length_c   1.000
_cell.angle_alpha   90.00
_cell.angle_beta   90.00
_cell.angle_gamma   90.00
#
_symmetry.space_group_name_H-M   'P 1'
#
loop_
_entity.id
_entity.type
_entity.pdbx_description
1 polymer ?
#
loop_
_entity_poly.entity_id
_entity_poly.type
_entity_poly.pdbx_seq_one_letter_code
_entity_poly.pdbx_strand_id
1 'polypeptide(L)'
;MPSAISDQAASSICKLVASSAQNASSTARNTTSNLQSNPRTADGDARRRVTVLYSHLPFLAVGNIHRVPFEDVNYLESCGCLHVPARPLLDNFVEQYFLHIHPLLPLVDEGDFWEMYSEVEAPCPPDNRMPLLLFQAMLFSSCALLYDFDAEIDQLPLAQASLLLMHWVPPSNFPSSPYKTWLGRALQHAKSINADRYGAMPKLPAWASPDARKYHKACRRMWWCCIILDRISPLSGRYGNRITRDTFDFAKATALGAADLEDEIYRSSVYSPAAKRRLIGLFEVYLKFTLLLTDVLTLVFPFEDSLRMNHQPCDEDGAQIEICDAALKSWFAVASEKFRPFQGTSRTAAGGLGKQELHRSEALHVNLMYIYYYTAKIAIHHYLLLYRVANGHELEIADLPQVDKLAKSRDELMDAAAHMTLLFGELSRRRLVRWLPVSTLACMTMPLALGFISARLFTTGKGPASNRPVAASDSRAGLLGLDVLSEALEAFVSQYQCVGYIREVAKHVANLAQDHSSQAGDQPRTLQDSKPGRPLIITDWIQVLTAQPCVYVWTTMAVDLYIRDCLGWEGRTNKAAASGHVPDD
;
A
#
# COMPACT_ATOMS: atom_id res chain seq x y z
N MET A 1 29.98 20.60 -0.24
CA MET A 1 29.17 20.76 -1.47
C MET A 1 27.93 19.87 -1.36
N PRO A 2 26.92 20.25 -0.56
CA PRO A 2 25.61 19.61 -0.60
C PRO A 2 24.94 20.06 -1.91
N SER A 3 24.83 19.14 -2.85
CA SER A 3 24.50 19.40 -4.26
C SER A 3 23.07 19.91 -4.46
N ALA A 4 22.88 20.77 -5.47
CA ALA A 4 21.66 21.43 -5.98
C ALA A 4 20.35 20.60 -6.11
N ILE A 5 20.38 19.32 -5.75
CA ILE A 5 19.24 18.41 -5.64
C ILE A 5 18.36 18.77 -4.41
N SER A 6 18.97 19.29 -3.33
CA SER A 6 18.26 19.74 -2.11
C SER A 6 17.35 20.95 -2.38
N ASP A 7 17.85 21.94 -3.14
CA ASP A 7 17.14 23.20 -3.41
C ASP A 7 15.86 22.97 -4.25
N GLN A 8 15.90 22.04 -5.20
CA GLN A 8 14.75 21.74 -6.07
C GLN A 8 13.69 20.88 -5.37
N ALA A 9 14.10 19.99 -4.46
CA ALA A 9 13.21 19.23 -3.60
C ALA A 9 12.49 20.14 -2.59
N ALA A 10 13.22 21.01 -1.89
CA ALA A 10 12.66 21.96 -0.92
C ALA A 10 11.66 22.95 -1.57
N SER A 11 11.99 23.47 -2.76
CA SER A 11 11.09 24.35 -3.53
C SER A 11 9.80 23.65 -3.98
N SER A 12 9.89 22.38 -4.39
CA SER A 12 8.74 21.59 -4.84
C SER A 12 7.84 21.16 -3.69
N ILE A 13 8.44 20.85 -2.53
CA ILE A 13 7.77 20.52 -1.29
C ILE A 13 7.02 21.74 -0.72
N CYS A 14 7.66 22.91 -0.69
CA CYS A 14 7.01 24.18 -0.34
C CYS A 14 5.78 24.50 -1.21
N LYS A 15 5.85 24.17 -2.51
CA LYS A 15 4.72 24.32 -3.46
C LYS A 15 3.62 23.29 -3.21
N LEU A 16 3.97 22.06 -2.82
CA LEU A 16 3.03 21.00 -2.45
C LEU A 16 2.23 21.34 -1.18
N VAL A 17 2.90 21.89 -0.17
CA VAL A 17 2.25 22.39 1.06
C VAL A 17 1.35 23.59 0.74
N ALA A 18 1.79 24.50 -0.13
CA ALA A 18 0.98 25.60 -0.60
C ALA A 18 -0.24 25.13 -1.41
N SER A 19 -0.11 24.10 -2.25
CA SER A 19 -1.23 23.54 -3.02
C SER A 19 -2.22 22.75 -2.16
N SER A 20 -1.74 22.02 -1.15
CA SER A 20 -2.60 21.29 -0.20
C SER A 20 -3.35 22.27 0.72
N ALA A 21 -2.69 23.35 1.16
CA ALA A 21 -3.35 24.44 1.88
C ALA A 21 -4.34 25.23 1.01
N GLN A 22 -4.05 25.40 -0.29
CA GLN A 22 -4.96 26.03 -1.27
C GLN A 22 -6.19 25.17 -1.56
N ASN A 23 -6.05 23.84 -1.64
CA ASN A 23 -7.17 22.90 -1.80
C ASN A 23 -8.05 22.79 -0.54
N ALA A 24 -7.44 22.86 0.64
CA ALA A 24 -8.18 22.98 1.90
C ALA A 24 -8.96 24.32 1.99
N SER A 25 -8.36 25.41 1.51
CA SER A 25 -9.02 26.72 1.48
C SER A 25 -10.01 26.92 0.33
N SER A 26 -9.91 26.21 -0.80
CA SER A 26 -10.95 26.20 -1.84
C SER A 26 -12.23 25.51 -1.37
N THR A 27 -12.11 24.54 -0.46
CA THR A 27 -13.26 23.89 0.19
C THR A 27 -13.95 24.83 1.19
N ALA A 28 -13.23 25.79 1.77
CA ALA A 28 -13.75 26.81 2.67
C ALA A 28 -14.21 28.12 1.98
N ARG A 29 -13.75 28.39 0.74
CA ARG A 29 -14.06 29.63 -0.01
C ARG A 29 -15.43 29.67 -0.69
N ASN A 30 -16.21 28.59 -0.67
CA ASN A 30 -17.58 28.59 -1.20
C ASN A 30 -18.59 29.37 -0.32
N THR A 31 -18.14 30.09 0.72
CA THR A 31 -19.04 30.81 1.64
C THR A 31 -18.76 32.30 1.82
N THR A 32 -17.80 32.93 1.14
CA THR A 32 -17.64 34.40 1.23
C THR A 32 -17.14 34.99 -0.08
N SER A 33 -18.05 35.65 -0.80
CA SER A 33 -17.71 36.51 -1.94
C SER A 33 -17.37 37.92 -1.48
N ASN A 34 -16.50 38.55 -2.26
CA ASN A 34 -16.10 39.96 -2.30
C ASN A 34 -15.07 40.43 -1.27
N LEU A 35 -13.85 40.67 -1.76
CA LEU A 35 -13.17 41.98 -1.75
C LEU A 35 -11.85 41.87 -2.56
N GLN A 36 -11.76 42.64 -3.64
CA GLN A 36 -10.56 42.74 -4.50
C GLN A 36 -9.45 43.50 -3.76
N SER A 37 -8.23 42.95 -3.71
CA SER A 37 -7.01 43.74 -3.51
C SER A 37 -5.80 43.11 -4.21
N ASN A 38 -4.86 43.97 -4.59
CA ASN A 38 -3.79 43.81 -5.59
C ASN A 38 -2.77 42.67 -5.34
N PRO A 39 -2.14 42.06 -6.37
CA PRO A 39 -1.50 40.74 -6.27
C PRO A 39 0.04 40.73 -6.09
N ARG A 40 0.70 41.80 -5.61
CA ARG A 40 2.18 41.85 -5.63
C ARG A 40 2.90 41.91 -4.28
N THR A 41 2.18 41.93 -3.17
CA THR A 41 2.76 41.91 -1.80
C THR A 41 2.12 40.86 -0.86
N ALA A 42 1.18 40.05 -1.36
CA ALA A 42 0.34 39.18 -0.54
C ALA A 42 0.94 37.80 -0.19
N ASP A 43 1.96 37.34 -0.91
CA ASP A 43 2.42 35.93 -0.81
C ASP A 43 3.20 35.64 0.49
N GLY A 44 3.95 36.62 1.01
CA GLY A 44 4.66 36.50 2.28
C GLY A 44 3.75 36.63 3.52
N ASP A 45 2.72 37.48 3.44
CA ASP A 45 1.81 37.77 4.56
C ASP A 45 0.67 36.74 4.68
N ALA A 46 0.30 36.09 3.57
CA ALA A 46 -0.64 34.97 3.58
C ALA A 46 -0.05 33.71 4.22
N ARG A 47 1.26 33.45 4.03
CA ARG A 47 1.97 32.30 4.62
C ARG A 47 2.00 32.37 6.15
N ARG A 48 2.22 33.56 6.71
CA ARG A 48 2.20 33.83 8.17
C ARG A 48 0.85 33.59 8.85
N ARG A 49 -0.26 33.56 8.10
CA ARG A 49 -1.60 33.28 8.66
C ARG A 49 -1.97 31.79 8.69
N VAL A 50 -1.24 30.94 7.98
CA VAL A 50 -1.58 29.51 7.79
C VAL A 50 -0.66 28.59 8.60
N THR A 51 0.57 29.03 8.88
CA THR A 51 1.55 28.27 9.67
C THR A 51 2.06 29.05 10.87
N VAL A 52 2.48 28.32 11.90
CA VAL A 52 3.07 28.84 13.15
C VAL A 52 4.41 28.16 13.37
N LEU A 53 5.37 28.86 13.98
CA LEU A 53 6.65 28.25 14.39
C LEU A 53 6.38 27.18 15.46
N TYR A 54 7.06 26.04 15.38
CA TYR A 54 6.84 24.89 16.27
C TYR A 54 6.88 25.26 17.76
N SER A 55 7.73 26.23 18.14
CA SER A 55 7.92 26.66 19.52
C SER A 55 6.69 27.32 20.15
N HIS A 56 5.70 27.71 19.35
CA HIS A 56 4.40 28.21 19.85
C HIS A 56 3.48 27.08 20.32
N LEU A 57 3.81 25.82 19.99
CA LEU A 57 3.06 24.65 20.43
C LEU A 57 3.86 23.95 21.53
N PRO A 58 3.41 24.02 22.81
CA PRO A 58 4.19 23.57 23.96
C PRO A 58 4.45 22.05 23.98
N PHE A 59 3.67 21.30 23.22
CA PHE A 59 3.82 19.85 23.08
C PHE A 59 4.90 19.44 22.07
N LEU A 60 5.47 20.37 21.28
CA LEU A 60 6.49 20.06 20.28
C LEU A 60 7.90 20.43 20.77
N ALA A 61 8.88 19.63 20.34
CA ALA A 61 10.30 19.89 20.59
C ALA A 61 11.17 19.53 19.38
N VAL A 62 12.34 20.15 19.27
CA VAL A 62 13.41 19.75 18.35
C VAL A 62 14.62 19.37 19.20
N GLY A 63 15.05 18.11 19.12
CA GLY A 63 16.04 17.56 20.05
C GLY A 63 17.40 18.24 19.96
N ASN A 64 17.93 18.48 18.76
CA ASN A 64 19.34 18.83 18.59
C ASN A 64 19.63 20.01 17.67
N ILE A 65 18.68 20.93 17.53
CA ILE A 65 18.84 22.12 16.69
C ILE A 65 20.09 22.94 17.03
N HIS A 66 20.57 22.86 18.27
CA HIS A 66 21.80 23.51 18.74
C HIS A 66 23.10 22.93 18.14
N ARG A 67 23.06 21.70 17.60
CA ARG A 67 24.19 21.05 16.91
C ARG A 67 24.17 21.28 15.41
N VAL A 68 23.05 21.75 14.88
CA VAL A 68 22.91 22.09 13.46
C VAL A 68 23.61 23.43 13.21
N PRO A 69 24.50 23.53 12.22
CA PRO A 69 25.17 24.79 11.88
C PRO A 69 24.16 25.93 11.61
N PHE A 70 24.51 27.16 11.99
CA PHE A 70 23.60 28.30 11.85
C PHE A 70 23.11 28.52 10.40
N GLU A 71 23.97 28.27 9.41
CA GLU A 71 23.62 28.33 7.99
C GLU A 71 22.52 27.33 7.64
N ASP A 72 22.62 26.10 8.15
CA ASP A 72 21.66 25.02 7.94
C ASP A 72 20.34 25.29 8.70
N VAL A 73 20.40 25.90 9.89
CA VAL A 73 19.19 26.34 10.63
C VAL A 73 18.43 27.41 9.84
N ASN A 74 19.14 28.40 9.28
CA ASN A 74 18.51 29.40 8.41
C ASN A 74 17.92 28.77 7.14
N TYR A 75 18.60 27.75 6.59
CA TYR A 75 18.09 27.00 5.46
C TYR A 75 16.79 26.25 5.82
N LEU A 76 16.76 25.52 6.95
CA LEU A 76 15.58 24.83 7.48
C LEU A 76 14.41 25.81 7.70
N GLU A 77 14.68 26.98 8.27
CA GLU A 77 13.69 28.04 8.46
C GLU A 77 13.15 28.55 7.12
N SER A 78 14.02 28.80 6.14
CA SER A 78 13.63 29.24 4.80
C SER A 78 12.81 28.20 4.03
N CYS A 79 13.06 26.91 4.29
CA CYS A 79 12.28 25.79 3.77
C CYS A 79 10.95 25.59 4.51
N GLY A 80 10.69 26.33 5.58
CA GLY A 80 9.51 26.17 6.43
C GLY A 80 9.51 24.90 7.28
N CYS A 81 10.66 24.22 7.44
CA CYS A 81 10.81 22.99 8.21
C CYS A 81 10.58 23.18 9.71
N LEU A 82 10.69 24.40 10.23
CA LEU A 82 10.42 24.69 11.64
C LEU A 82 8.99 25.21 11.88
N HIS A 83 8.17 25.23 10.82
CA HIS A 83 6.79 25.68 10.89
C HIS A 83 5.84 24.50 10.76
N VAL A 84 4.68 24.62 11.40
CA VAL A 84 3.57 23.68 11.30
C VAL A 84 2.29 24.44 10.99
N PRO A 85 1.26 23.82 10.38
CA PRO A 85 -0.03 24.48 10.19
C PRO A 85 -0.58 25.06 11.50
N ALA A 86 -1.40 26.11 11.41
CA ALA A 86 -2.12 26.62 12.58
C ALA A 86 -3.08 25.56 13.11
N ARG A 87 -3.42 25.64 14.41
CA ARG A 87 -4.19 24.62 15.13
C ARG A 87 -5.48 24.14 14.42
N PRO A 88 -6.32 25.01 13.82
CA PRO A 88 -7.52 24.57 13.11
C PRO A 88 -7.26 23.59 11.95
N LEU A 89 -6.09 23.72 11.30
CA LEU A 89 -5.66 22.79 10.24
C LEU A 89 -5.02 21.54 10.84
N LEU A 90 -4.23 21.70 11.90
CA LEU A 90 -3.63 20.56 12.61
C LEU A 90 -4.68 19.60 13.12
N ASP A 91 -5.76 20.11 13.73
CA ASP A 91 -6.85 19.29 14.26
C ASP A 91 -7.38 18.33 13.18
N ASN A 92 -7.57 18.83 11.96
CA ASN A 92 -8.06 18.01 10.85
C ASN A 92 -7.02 16.97 10.40
N PHE A 93 -5.75 17.36 10.21
CA PHE A 93 -4.72 16.42 9.77
C PHE A 93 -4.46 15.31 10.80
N VAL A 94 -4.40 15.68 12.09
CA VAL A 94 -4.22 14.75 13.20
C VAL A 94 -5.41 13.78 13.27
N GLU A 95 -6.64 14.28 13.14
CA GLU A 95 -7.84 13.44 13.06
C GLU A 95 -7.73 12.44 11.91
N GLN A 96 -7.31 12.88 10.71
CA GLN A 96 -7.14 11.98 9.56
C GLN A 96 -6.06 10.91 9.79
N TYR A 97 -4.95 11.26 10.45
CA TYR A 97 -3.91 10.30 10.81
C TYR A 97 -4.48 9.16 11.68
N PHE A 98 -5.21 9.49 12.74
CA PHE A 98 -5.82 8.48 13.63
C PHE A 98 -7.00 7.74 12.98
N LEU A 99 -7.70 8.38 12.03
CA LEU A 99 -8.78 7.75 11.26
C LEU A 99 -8.29 6.72 10.23
N HIS A 100 -7.19 7.02 9.54
CA HIS A 100 -6.80 6.34 8.31
C HIS A 100 -5.46 5.61 8.36
N ILE A 101 -4.51 6.00 9.22
CA ILE A 101 -3.18 5.40 9.30
C ILE A 101 -3.04 4.53 10.56
N HIS A 102 -3.29 5.12 11.73
CA HIS A 102 -3.15 4.46 13.03
C HIS A 102 -3.82 3.08 13.16
N PRO A 103 -5.03 2.80 12.59
CA PRO A 103 -5.71 1.53 12.81
C PRO A 103 -4.97 0.29 12.27
N LEU A 104 -4.14 0.45 11.24
CA LEU A 104 -3.29 -0.63 10.70
C LEU A 104 -1.80 -0.44 11.04
N LEU A 105 -1.41 0.74 11.52
CA LEU A 105 -0.04 1.11 11.89
C LEU A 105 -0.03 1.93 13.20
N PRO A 106 -0.23 1.29 14.37
CA PRO A 106 -0.34 1.99 15.66
C PRO A 106 1.02 2.43 16.21
N LEU A 107 1.69 3.34 15.50
CA LEU A 107 3.05 3.79 15.79
C LEU A 107 3.15 4.71 17.01
N VAL A 108 2.14 5.56 17.20
CA VAL A 108 2.06 6.57 18.27
C VAL A 108 0.93 6.17 19.20
N ASP A 109 1.13 6.23 20.51
CA ASP A 109 0.03 5.99 21.45
C ASP A 109 -1.03 7.08 21.31
N GLU A 110 -2.22 6.68 20.83
CA GLU A 110 -3.30 7.63 20.55
C GLU A 110 -3.75 8.37 21.81
N GLY A 111 -3.84 7.67 22.95
CA GLY A 111 -4.31 8.26 24.19
C GLY A 111 -3.32 9.29 24.74
N ASP A 112 -2.03 8.92 24.80
CA ASP A 112 -0.97 9.82 25.24
C ASP A 112 -0.83 11.02 24.29
N PHE A 113 -0.98 10.80 22.98
CA PHE A 113 -0.97 11.88 22.01
C PHE A 113 -2.10 12.89 22.27
N TRP A 114 -3.35 12.44 22.46
CA TRP A 114 -4.48 13.36 22.65
C TRP A 114 -4.41 14.13 23.97
N GLU A 115 -3.90 13.50 25.02
CA GLU A 115 -3.63 14.17 26.30
C GLU A 115 -2.63 15.30 26.11
N MET A 116 -1.47 14.99 25.52
CA MET A 116 -0.43 15.95 25.20
C MET A 116 -0.89 17.05 24.22
N TYR A 117 -1.67 16.73 23.18
CA TYR A 117 -2.16 17.67 22.17
C TYR A 117 -3.23 18.64 22.69
N SER A 118 -3.97 18.23 23.72
CA SER A 118 -5.06 19.00 24.33
C SER A 118 -4.57 19.98 25.40
N GLU A 119 -3.39 19.75 25.99
CA GLU A 119 -2.80 20.63 27.02
C GLU A 119 -2.27 21.94 26.40
N VAL A 120 -3.10 22.99 26.41
CA VAL A 120 -2.77 24.32 25.85
C VAL A 120 -2.02 25.20 26.86
N GLU A 121 -2.25 25.02 28.16
CA GLU A 121 -1.91 26.01 29.18
C GLU A 121 -0.81 25.56 30.15
N ALA A 122 -0.51 24.27 30.22
CA ALA A 122 0.55 23.73 31.08
C ALA A 122 1.82 23.44 30.26
N PRO A 123 3.02 23.83 30.72
CA PRO A 123 4.26 23.46 30.05
C PRO A 123 4.43 21.94 30.14
N CYS A 124 4.31 21.27 28.99
CA CYS A 124 4.57 19.83 28.92
C CYS A 124 6.03 19.59 29.35
N PRO A 125 6.29 18.65 30.29
CA PRO A 125 7.63 18.30 30.72
C PRO A 125 8.53 18.02 29.50
N PRO A 126 9.81 18.43 29.51
CA PRO A 126 10.70 18.22 28.36
C PRO A 126 10.76 16.76 27.91
N ASP A 127 10.65 15.82 28.86
CA ASP A 127 10.70 14.38 28.61
C ASP A 127 9.40 13.79 28.02
N ASN A 128 8.31 14.58 27.96
CA ASN A 128 6.99 14.14 27.48
C ASN A 128 6.53 14.92 26.24
N ARG A 129 7.42 15.66 25.58
CA ARG A 129 7.12 16.37 24.33
C ARG A 129 7.26 15.48 23.12
N MET A 130 6.46 15.75 22.11
CA MET A 130 6.54 15.09 20.82
C MET A 130 7.64 15.71 19.96
N PRO A 131 8.55 14.89 19.40
CA PRO A 131 9.53 15.35 18.42
C PRO A 131 8.86 15.97 17.19
N LEU A 132 9.33 17.15 16.78
CA LEU A 132 8.82 17.88 15.61
C LEU A 132 8.96 17.04 14.34
N LEU A 133 10.06 16.28 14.21
CA LEU A 133 10.26 15.38 13.08
C LEU A 133 9.13 14.35 12.99
N LEU A 134 8.78 13.72 14.10
CA LEU A 134 7.70 12.74 14.16
C LEU A 134 6.34 13.39 13.90
N PHE A 135 6.08 14.57 14.48
CA PHE A 135 4.83 15.28 14.26
C PHE A 135 4.67 15.73 12.83
N GLN A 136 5.72 16.30 12.23
CA GLN A 136 5.69 16.59 10.82
C GLN A 136 5.54 15.32 10.00
N ALA A 137 6.13 14.19 10.41
CA ALA A 137 5.94 12.91 9.73
C ALA A 137 4.49 12.42 9.78
N MET A 138 3.73 12.80 10.81
CA MET A 138 2.28 12.59 10.81
C MET A 138 1.54 13.52 9.83
N LEU A 139 2.11 14.68 9.47
CA LEU A 139 1.49 15.72 8.62
C LEU A 139 2.05 15.80 7.17
N PHE A 140 3.16 15.12 6.93
CA PHE A 140 4.05 15.09 5.77
C PHE A 140 4.18 16.33 4.87
N SER A 141 4.86 17.37 5.39
CA SER A 141 5.24 18.57 4.63
C SER A 141 6.75 18.79 4.50
N SER A 142 7.62 18.51 5.49
CA SER A 142 9.05 18.90 5.43
C SER A 142 10.03 17.92 6.10
N CYS A 143 9.58 16.71 6.41
CA CYS A 143 10.26 15.84 7.38
C CYS A 143 11.49 15.13 6.81
N ALA A 144 11.57 14.93 5.49
CA ALA A 144 12.78 14.41 4.86
C ALA A 144 13.98 15.33 5.14
N LEU A 145 13.78 16.65 5.09
CA LEU A 145 14.82 17.64 5.41
C LEU A 145 15.20 17.57 6.89
N LEU A 146 14.22 17.56 7.81
CA LEU A 146 14.53 17.43 9.24
C LEU A 146 15.32 16.14 9.56
N TYR A 147 15.01 15.04 8.87
CA TYR A 147 15.75 13.79 9.02
C TYR A 147 17.17 13.92 8.45
N ASP A 148 17.33 14.45 7.23
CA ASP A 148 18.63 14.52 6.54
C ASP A 148 19.59 15.54 7.19
N PHE A 149 19.08 16.57 7.88
CA PHE A 149 19.87 17.49 8.70
C PHE A 149 20.09 16.97 10.13
N ASP A 150 19.74 15.71 10.39
CA ASP A 150 19.81 15.07 11.70
C ASP A 150 19.15 15.93 12.79
N ALA A 151 18.01 16.59 12.56
CA ALA A 151 17.37 17.48 13.55
C ALA A 151 16.79 16.75 14.78
N GLU A 152 16.89 15.42 14.79
CA GLU A 152 16.49 14.54 15.88
C GLU A 152 17.64 13.55 16.18
N ILE A 153 17.88 13.27 17.47
CA ILE A 153 18.90 12.32 17.92
C ILE A 153 18.26 10.99 18.32
N ASP A 154 17.07 11.05 18.91
CA ASP A 154 16.43 9.88 19.48
C ASP A 154 16.03 8.89 18.39
N GLN A 155 16.50 7.65 18.56
CA GLN A 155 16.37 6.62 17.53
C GLN A 155 14.92 6.15 17.36
N LEU A 156 14.11 6.16 18.42
CA LEU A 156 12.71 5.74 18.34
C LEU A 156 11.88 6.70 17.44
N PRO A 157 11.89 8.03 17.67
CA PRO A 157 11.26 9.00 16.77
C PRO A 157 11.79 8.96 15.33
N LEU A 158 13.12 8.82 15.15
CA LEU A 158 13.72 8.64 13.82
C LEU A 158 13.17 7.39 13.12
N ALA A 159 13.01 6.29 13.85
CA ALA A 159 12.45 5.05 13.32
C ALA A 159 10.97 5.23 12.95
N GLN A 160 10.15 5.77 13.86
CA GLN A 160 8.73 6.02 13.64
C GLN A 160 8.49 6.97 12.46
N ALA A 161 9.24 8.07 12.39
CA ALA A 161 9.19 9.01 11.28
C ALA A 161 9.58 8.33 9.96
N SER A 162 10.62 7.49 9.97
CA SER A 162 11.03 6.71 8.80
C SER A 162 9.91 5.78 8.30
N LEU A 163 9.16 5.11 9.19
CA LEU A 163 8.02 4.29 8.73
C LEU A 163 6.89 5.14 8.14
N LEU A 164 6.57 6.28 8.75
CA LEU A 164 5.56 7.20 8.20
C LEU A 164 5.98 7.79 6.85
N LEU A 165 7.29 8.03 6.66
CA LEU A 165 7.92 8.47 5.42
C LEU A 165 7.81 7.47 4.28
N MET A 166 7.54 6.19 4.56
CA MET A 166 7.36 5.19 3.50
C MET A 166 6.20 5.56 2.57
N HIS A 167 5.19 6.26 3.08
CA HIS A 167 4.04 6.71 2.29
C HIS A 167 4.27 8.06 1.59
N TRP A 168 5.41 8.71 1.84
CA TRP A 168 5.80 9.94 1.17
C TRP A 168 6.40 9.63 -0.21
N VAL A 169 5.83 10.24 -1.26
CA VAL A 169 6.31 10.12 -2.63
C VAL A 169 7.09 11.39 -2.99
N PRO A 170 8.43 11.31 -3.15
CA PRO A 170 9.22 12.46 -3.53
C PRO A 170 8.84 12.97 -4.94
N PRO A 171 8.97 14.28 -5.21
CA PRO A 171 8.87 14.79 -6.57
C PRO A 171 10.04 14.28 -7.44
N SER A 172 9.70 13.49 -8.46
CA SER A 172 10.38 13.13 -9.72
C SER A 172 11.87 12.74 -9.78
N ASN A 173 12.68 12.87 -8.73
CA ASN A 173 14.16 12.80 -8.85
C ASN A 173 14.86 11.89 -7.84
N PHE A 174 14.15 10.96 -7.17
CA PHE A 174 14.80 10.06 -6.20
C PHE A 174 15.40 8.81 -6.89
N PRO A 175 16.68 8.47 -6.62
CA PRO A 175 17.39 7.40 -7.30
C PRO A 175 17.07 5.98 -6.78
N SER A 176 16.23 5.85 -5.74
CA SER A 176 15.87 4.58 -5.12
C SER A 176 14.43 4.59 -4.64
N SER A 177 13.79 3.41 -4.62
CA SER A 177 12.47 3.18 -4.03
C SER A 177 12.33 3.84 -2.65
N PRO A 178 11.46 4.85 -2.48
CA PRO A 178 11.25 5.47 -1.17
C PRO A 178 10.78 4.42 -0.15
N TYR A 179 10.00 3.42 -0.59
CA TYR A 179 9.59 2.27 0.22
C TYR A 179 10.78 1.50 0.80
N LYS A 180 11.71 1.04 -0.04
CA LYS A 180 12.87 0.26 0.42
C LYS A 180 13.83 1.08 1.28
N THR A 181 14.04 2.35 0.91
CA THR A 181 14.98 3.24 1.61
C THR A 181 14.48 3.57 3.01
N TRP A 182 13.25 4.04 3.15
CA TRP A 182 12.69 4.42 4.44
C TRP A 182 12.43 3.22 5.36
N LEU A 183 12.00 2.07 4.80
CA LEU A 183 11.93 0.82 5.57
C LEU A 183 13.32 0.40 6.09
N GLY A 184 14.36 0.52 5.25
CA GLY A 184 15.74 0.24 5.66
C GLY A 184 16.22 1.11 6.81
N ARG A 185 15.99 2.43 6.70
CA ARG A 185 16.29 3.40 7.77
C ARG A 185 15.53 3.07 9.06
N ALA A 186 14.22 2.79 8.96
CA ALA A 186 13.40 2.41 10.11
C ALA A 186 13.92 1.14 10.81
N LEU A 187 14.26 0.09 10.05
CA LEU A 187 14.83 -1.14 10.59
C LEU A 187 16.18 -0.91 11.27
N GLN A 188 17.04 -0.08 10.68
CA GLN A 188 18.33 0.28 11.26
C GLN A 188 18.15 0.98 12.62
N HIS A 189 17.31 2.00 12.70
CA HIS A 189 17.02 2.69 13.95
C HIS A 189 16.37 1.77 14.99
N ALA A 190 15.40 0.93 14.59
CA ALA A 190 14.76 -0.02 15.48
C ALA A 190 15.76 -1.04 16.08
N LYS A 191 16.70 -1.54 15.28
CA LYS A 191 17.78 -2.43 15.75
C LYS A 191 18.75 -1.71 16.69
N SER A 192 19.04 -0.42 16.46
CA SER A 192 19.94 0.36 17.33
C SER A 192 19.43 0.49 18.77
N ILE A 193 18.11 0.45 18.97
CA ILE A 193 17.45 0.46 20.29
C ILE A 193 17.03 -0.93 20.77
N ASN A 194 17.51 -2.00 20.11
CA ASN A 194 17.18 -3.40 20.40
C ASN A 194 15.67 -3.73 20.35
N ALA A 195 14.89 -2.98 19.56
CA ALA A 195 13.46 -3.26 19.40
C ALA A 195 13.21 -4.62 18.72
N ASP A 196 14.16 -5.10 17.89
CA ASP A 196 14.16 -6.42 17.27
C ASP A 196 14.26 -7.58 18.28
N ARG A 197 14.84 -7.31 19.45
CA ARG A 197 15.03 -8.29 20.52
C ARG A 197 14.03 -8.13 21.66
N TYR A 198 12.89 -7.48 21.42
CA TYR A 198 11.93 -7.18 22.48
C TYR A 198 11.47 -8.43 23.26
N GLY A 199 11.37 -9.59 22.61
CA GLY A 199 10.99 -10.86 23.26
C GLY A 199 12.05 -11.37 24.25
N ALA A 200 13.31 -10.96 24.10
CA ALA A 200 14.41 -11.24 25.01
C ALA A 200 14.61 -10.10 26.04
N MET A 201 13.89 -8.97 25.92
CA MET A 201 13.94 -7.93 26.94
C MET A 201 13.28 -8.44 28.23
N PRO A 202 13.92 -8.27 29.40
CA PRO A 202 13.31 -8.59 30.68
C PRO A 202 11.97 -7.87 30.81
N LYS A 203 10.94 -8.57 31.28
CA LYS A 203 9.70 -7.91 31.69
C LYS A 203 10.06 -6.80 32.67
N LEU A 204 9.63 -5.58 32.37
CA LEU A 204 9.89 -4.44 33.23
C LEU A 204 9.40 -4.75 34.65
N PRO A 205 10.21 -4.49 35.68
CA PRO A 205 9.80 -4.71 37.05
C PRO A 205 8.60 -3.80 37.38
N ALA A 206 7.77 -4.21 38.34
CA ALA A 206 6.56 -3.47 38.71
C ALA A 206 6.84 -2.01 39.15
N TRP A 207 8.04 -1.76 39.69
CA TRP A 207 8.50 -0.44 40.14
C TRP A 207 9.12 0.44 39.03
N ALA A 208 9.12 0.00 37.77
CA ALA A 208 9.59 0.83 36.65
C ALA A 208 8.85 2.18 36.60
N SER A 209 9.50 3.23 36.09
CA SER A 209 8.83 4.52 35.91
C SER A 209 7.72 4.42 34.85
N PRO A 210 6.70 5.29 34.90
CA PRO A 210 5.71 5.41 33.83
C PRO A 210 6.34 5.59 32.45
N ASP A 211 7.37 6.43 32.35
CA ASP A 211 8.06 6.73 31.09
C ASP A 211 8.83 5.53 30.54
N ALA A 212 9.49 4.75 31.41
CA ALA A 212 10.15 3.52 31.00
C ALA A 212 9.16 2.48 30.45
N ARG A 213 7.96 2.39 31.04
CA ARG A 213 6.88 1.54 30.52
C ARG A 213 6.37 2.03 29.17
N LYS A 214 6.13 3.33 29.02
CA LYS A 214 5.70 3.96 27.75
C LYS A 214 6.73 3.70 26.65
N TYR A 215 8.00 3.97 26.92
CA TYR A 215 9.10 3.73 25.98
C TYR A 215 9.17 2.25 25.55
N HIS A 216 9.06 1.32 26.50
CA HIS A 216 9.07 -0.11 26.18
C HIS A 216 7.87 -0.54 25.31
N LYS A 217 6.66 -0.03 25.61
CA LYS A 217 5.48 -0.25 24.76
C LYS A 217 5.71 0.31 23.35
N ALA A 218 6.26 1.53 23.24
CA ALA A 218 6.53 2.17 21.96
C ALA A 218 7.56 1.39 21.13
N CYS A 219 8.66 0.92 21.71
CA CYS A 219 9.62 0.05 21.03
C CYS A 219 8.97 -1.23 20.50
N ARG A 220 8.09 -1.85 21.29
CA ARG A 220 7.36 -3.05 20.87
C ARG A 220 6.38 -2.75 19.72
N ARG A 221 5.57 -1.69 19.82
CA ARG A 221 4.65 -1.26 18.75
C ARG A 221 5.42 -0.94 17.47
N MET A 222 6.54 -0.23 17.60
CA MET A 222 7.45 0.12 16.51
C MET A 222 7.98 -1.11 15.77
N TRP A 223 8.50 -2.12 16.49
CA TRP A 223 9.02 -3.35 15.86
C TRP A 223 7.93 -4.13 15.12
N TRP A 224 6.73 -4.23 15.70
CA TRP A 224 5.61 -4.90 15.04
C TRP A 224 5.11 -4.13 13.80
N CYS A 225 5.18 -2.80 13.80
CA CYS A 225 4.91 -2.00 12.61
C CYS A 225 5.98 -2.20 11.52
N CYS A 226 7.27 -2.34 11.89
CA CYS A 226 8.31 -2.76 10.95
C CYS A 226 7.98 -4.11 10.31
N ILE A 227 7.56 -5.11 11.12
CA ILE A 227 7.16 -6.43 10.63
C ILE A 227 6.01 -6.30 9.63
N ILE A 228 4.95 -5.55 9.95
CA ILE A 228 3.79 -5.35 9.06
C ILE A 228 4.23 -4.74 7.72
N LEU A 229 4.95 -3.63 7.76
CA LEU A 229 5.36 -2.91 6.55
C LEU A 229 6.40 -3.68 5.73
N ASP A 230 7.20 -4.52 6.36
CA ASP A 230 8.09 -5.48 5.70
C ASP A 230 7.36 -6.60 4.95
N ARG A 231 6.03 -6.76 5.09
CA ARG A 231 5.23 -7.67 4.24
C ARG A 231 4.36 -6.93 3.24
N ILE A 232 3.70 -5.86 3.65
CA ILE A 232 2.82 -5.10 2.76
C ILE A 232 3.62 -4.45 1.63
N SER A 233 4.83 -3.99 1.93
CA SER A 233 5.65 -3.30 0.92
C SER A 233 6.15 -4.27 -0.16
N PRO A 234 6.74 -5.44 0.15
CA PRO A 234 6.94 -6.55 -0.79
C PRO A 234 5.71 -6.99 -1.59
N LEU A 235 4.56 -7.17 -0.93
CA LEU A 235 3.32 -7.61 -1.59
C LEU A 235 2.89 -6.61 -2.69
N SER A 236 3.12 -5.33 -2.44
CA SER A 236 2.74 -4.22 -3.34
C SER A 236 3.83 -3.92 -4.36
N GLY A 237 5.08 -3.84 -3.91
CA GLY A 237 6.25 -3.43 -4.68
C GLY A 237 7.04 -4.55 -5.33
N ARG A 238 6.64 -5.83 -5.15
CA ARG A 238 7.18 -7.01 -5.84
C ARG A 238 8.68 -7.21 -5.65
N TYR A 239 9.10 -7.06 -4.39
CA TYR A 239 10.45 -7.31 -3.92
C TYR A 239 10.40 -8.16 -2.66
N GLY A 240 11.53 -8.68 -2.19
CA GLY A 240 11.64 -9.58 -1.04
C GLY A 240 11.54 -8.88 0.30
N ASN A 241 10.93 -9.56 1.27
CA ASN A 241 10.92 -9.16 2.67
C ASN A 241 12.31 -9.30 3.30
N ARG A 242 12.67 -8.37 4.19
CA ARG A 242 13.99 -8.36 4.85
C ARG A 242 13.99 -9.10 6.19
N ILE A 243 12.82 -9.27 6.81
CA ILE A 243 12.66 -10.07 8.02
C ILE A 243 12.07 -11.42 7.63
N THR A 244 12.93 -12.44 7.50
CA THR A 244 12.54 -13.84 7.22
C THR A 244 12.46 -14.65 8.51
N ARG A 245 11.94 -15.88 8.43
CA ARG A 245 11.93 -16.84 9.55
C ARG A 245 13.35 -17.19 10.04
N ASP A 246 14.36 -17.08 9.20
CA ASP A 246 15.76 -17.33 9.56
C ASP A 246 16.34 -16.19 10.41
N THR A 247 15.88 -14.96 10.16
CA THR A 247 16.36 -13.76 10.86
C THR A 247 15.56 -13.45 12.13
N PHE A 248 14.33 -13.92 12.24
CA PHE A 248 13.44 -13.64 13.38
C PHE A 248 12.52 -14.82 13.70
N ASP A 249 12.53 -15.26 14.95
CA ASP A 249 11.72 -16.37 15.44
C ASP A 249 10.30 -15.92 15.79
N PHE A 250 9.41 -15.97 14.81
CA PHE A 250 7.99 -15.63 14.97
C PHE A 250 7.24 -16.57 15.93
N ALA A 251 7.73 -17.80 16.14
CA ALA A 251 7.07 -18.78 17.00
C ALA A 251 7.29 -18.47 18.48
N LYS A 252 8.46 -17.92 18.84
CA LYS A 252 8.75 -17.47 20.21
C LYS A 252 8.29 -16.04 20.51
N ALA A 253 8.03 -15.24 19.48
CA ALA A 253 7.62 -13.85 19.63
C ALA A 253 6.15 -13.73 20.08
N THR A 254 5.88 -12.89 21.08
CA THR A 254 4.50 -12.54 21.45
C THR A 254 3.99 -11.41 20.57
N ALA A 255 3.04 -11.72 19.67
CA ALA A 255 2.39 -10.76 18.77
C ALA A 255 1.83 -9.54 19.52
N LEU A 256 1.79 -8.38 18.85
CA LEU A 256 1.08 -7.20 19.36
C LEU A 256 -0.42 -7.53 19.40
N GLY A 257 -1.05 -7.41 20.56
CA GLY A 257 -2.45 -7.80 20.77
C GLY A 257 -3.28 -6.73 21.45
N ALA A 258 -4.54 -7.05 21.74
CA ALA A 258 -5.48 -6.11 22.35
C ALA A 258 -5.01 -5.53 23.67
N ALA A 259 -4.31 -6.32 24.50
CA ALA A 259 -3.75 -5.85 25.77
C ALA A 259 -2.69 -4.75 25.60
N ASP A 260 -2.00 -4.72 24.46
CA ASP A 260 -0.98 -3.70 24.16
C ASP A 260 -1.59 -2.37 23.68
N LEU A 261 -2.89 -2.37 23.33
CA LEU A 261 -3.65 -1.22 22.80
C LEU A 261 -4.86 -0.84 23.68
N GLU A 262 -5.03 -1.51 24.83
CA GLU A 262 -6.21 -1.36 25.69
C GLU A 262 -6.34 0.04 26.28
N ASP A 263 -5.20 0.67 26.57
CA ASP A 263 -5.12 2.05 27.06
C ASP A 263 -5.73 3.07 26.10
N GLU A 264 -5.78 2.78 24.80
CA GLU A 264 -6.34 3.68 23.79
C GLU A 264 -7.88 3.63 23.72
N ILE A 265 -8.54 2.60 24.29
CA ILE A 265 -9.98 2.33 24.07
C ILE A 265 -10.88 3.48 24.52
N TYR A 266 -10.55 4.11 25.65
CA TYR A 266 -11.36 5.18 26.24
C TYR A 266 -10.72 6.57 26.10
N ARG A 267 -9.51 6.63 25.54
CA ARG A 267 -8.72 7.86 25.38
C ARG A 267 -8.68 8.37 23.94
N SER A 268 -9.29 7.65 23.01
CA SER A 268 -9.46 8.09 21.62
C SER A 268 -10.45 9.26 21.54
N SER A 269 -10.08 10.32 20.83
CA SER A 269 -10.98 11.45 20.53
C SER A 269 -11.76 11.25 19.22
N VAL A 270 -11.32 10.33 18.36
CA VAL A 270 -11.90 10.12 17.01
C VAL A 270 -12.79 8.88 16.94
N TYR A 271 -12.69 7.96 17.90
CA TYR A 271 -13.49 6.74 17.94
C TYR A 271 -14.29 6.61 19.24
N SER A 272 -15.51 6.08 19.11
CA SER A 272 -16.20 5.56 20.29
C SER A 272 -15.47 4.32 20.84
N PRO A 273 -15.56 4.04 22.16
CA PRO A 273 -14.95 2.84 22.74
C PRO A 273 -15.40 1.52 22.09
N ALA A 274 -16.60 1.49 21.52
CA ALA A 274 -17.09 0.33 20.79
C ALA A 274 -16.40 0.19 19.42
N ALA A 275 -16.26 1.29 18.67
CA ALA A 275 -15.56 1.30 17.39
C ALA A 275 -14.06 0.98 17.57
N LYS A 276 -13.41 1.57 18.58
CA LYS A 276 -12.00 1.33 18.87
C LYS A 276 -11.71 -0.13 19.19
N ARG A 277 -12.56 -0.81 19.99
CA ARG A 277 -12.46 -2.26 20.22
C ARG A 277 -12.58 -3.08 18.95
N ARG A 278 -13.50 -2.71 18.05
CA ARG A 278 -13.63 -3.41 16.75
C ARG A 278 -12.39 -3.23 15.89
N LEU A 279 -11.80 -2.03 15.86
CA LEU A 279 -10.55 -1.77 15.14
C LEU A 279 -9.35 -2.53 15.74
N ILE A 280 -9.25 -2.64 17.07
CA ILE A 280 -8.24 -3.48 17.72
C ILE A 280 -8.41 -4.95 17.33
N GLY A 281 -9.65 -5.47 17.34
CA GLY A 281 -9.93 -6.83 16.89
C GLY A 281 -9.62 -7.06 15.41
N LEU A 282 -9.86 -6.05 14.56
CA LEU A 282 -9.50 -6.08 13.15
C LEU A 282 -7.98 -6.11 12.98
N PHE A 283 -7.25 -5.26 13.71
CA PHE A 283 -5.80 -5.23 13.72
C PHE A 283 -5.19 -6.59 14.11
N GLU A 284 -5.73 -7.29 15.12
CA GLU A 284 -5.25 -8.62 15.49
C GLU A 284 -5.43 -9.67 14.37
N VAL A 285 -6.56 -9.62 13.65
CA VAL A 285 -6.83 -10.50 12.52
C VAL A 285 -5.90 -10.17 11.35
N TYR A 286 -5.69 -8.89 11.09
CA TYR A 286 -4.76 -8.38 10.09
C TYR A 286 -3.31 -8.74 10.39
N LEU A 287 -2.85 -8.61 11.64
CA LEU A 287 -1.50 -8.97 12.04
C LEU A 287 -1.22 -10.46 11.80
N LYS A 288 -2.18 -11.33 12.13
CA LYS A 288 -2.07 -12.77 11.81
C LYS A 288 -1.92 -13.02 10.31
N PHE A 289 -2.64 -12.29 9.47
CA PHE A 289 -2.45 -12.34 8.02
C PHE A 289 -1.05 -11.90 7.59
N THR A 290 -0.57 -10.76 8.10
CA THR A 290 0.77 -10.26 7.73
C THR A 290 1.89 -11.24 8.14
N LEU A 291 1.70 -12.02 9.20
CA LEU A 291 2.64 -13.08 9.57
C LEU A 291 2.65 -14.23 8.56
N LEU A 292 1.47 -14.68 8.10
CA LEU A 292 1.33 -15.70 7.06
C LEU A 292 1.97 -15.27 5.74
N LEU A 293 1.94 -13.96 5.42
CA LEU A 293 2.59 -13.43 4.23
C LEU A 293 4.11 -13.65 4.22
N THR A 294 4.76 -13.90 5.37
CA THR A 294 6.21 -14.14 5.41
C THR A 294 6.60 -15.30 4.51
N ASP A 295 5.86 -16.42 4.54
CA ASP A 295 6.19 -17.60 3.74
C ASP A 295 5.77 -17.43 2.29
N VAL A 296 4.62 -16.78 2.07
CA VAL A 296 4.11 -16.48 0.74
C VAL A 296 5.11 -15.61 -0.01
N LEU A 297 5.61 -14.53 0.61
CA LEU A 297 6.50 -13.56 -0.03
C LEU A 297 7.89 -14.13 -0.31
N THR A 298 8.45 -14.91 0.62
CA THR A 298 9.72 -15.63 0.39
C THR A 298 9.63 -16.55 -0.83
N LEU A 299 8.46 -17.15 -1.07
CA LEU A 299 8.22 -18.03 -2.20
C LEU A 299 7.99 -17.27 -3.51
N VAL A 300 7.05 -16.30 -3.52
CA VAL A 300 6.57 -15.67 -4.76
C VAL A 300 7.38 -14.45 -5.19
N PHE A 301 8.06 -13.76 -4.26
CA PHE A 301 8.87 -12.57 -4.53
C PHE A 301 10.25 -12.60 -3.86
N PRO A 302 11.12 -13.60 -4.12
CA PRO A 302 12.47 -13.72 -3.52
C PRO A 302 13.49 -12.69 -4.06
N PHE A 303 13.03 -11.55 -4.59
CA PHE A 303 13.88 -10.57 -5.27
C PHE A 303 14.49 -9.57 -4.28
N GLU A 304 15.81 -9.56 -4.09
CA GLU A 304 16.46 -8.48 -3.33
C GLU A 304 16.61 -7.21 -4.17
N ASP A 305 17.57 -7.18 -5.11
CA ASP A 305 17.98 -5.95 -5.82
C ASP A 305 18.36 -6.17 -7.32
N SER A 306 17.90 -7.24 -7.98
CA SER A 306 18.19 -7.46 -9.41
C SER A 306 17.02 -8.07 -10.20
N LEU A 307 17.03 -7.90 -11.53
CA LEU A 307 16.12 -8.54 -12.50
C LEU A 307 16.20 -10.09 -12.50
N ARG A 308 17.11 -10.67 -11.72
CA ARG A 308 17.31 -12.12 -11.65
C ARG A 308 16.49 -12.70 -10.51
N MET A 309 15.71 -13.74 -10.83
CA MET A 309 15.12 -14.61 -9.82
C MET A 309 16.29 -15.31 -9.09
N ASN A 310 16.51 -14.95 -7.82
CA ASN A 310 17.52 -15.63 -7.00
C ASN A 310 17.11 -17.07 -6.67
N HIS A 311 15.80 -17.34 -6.66
CA HIS A 311 15.21 -18.66 -6.49
C HIS A 311 14.57 -19.09 -7.80
N GLN A 312 15.11 -20.13 -8.41
CA GLN A 312 14.50 -20.79 -9.56
C GLN A 312 13.50 -21.83 -9.03
N PRO A 313 12.32 -22.01 -9.66
CA PRO A 313 11.35 -22.99 -9.20
C PRO A 313 11.99 -24.37 -8.98
N CYS A 314 11.83 -24.93 -7.78
CA CYS A 314 12.43 -26.21 -7.39
C CYS A 314 11.37 -27.18 -6.86
N ASP A 315 11.63 -28.49 -6.91
CA ASP A 315 10.63 -29.51 -6.56
C ASP A 315 10.02 -29.37 -5.16
N GLU A 316 10.76 -28.78 -4.21
CA GLU A 316 10.31 -28.52 -2.83
C GLU A 316 9.21 -27.44 -2.77
N ASP A 317 9.17 -26.52 -3.73
CA ASP A 317 8.19 -25.43 -3.79
C ASP A 317 6.77 -25.96 -3.91
N GLY A 318 6.56 -27.11 -4.58
CA GLY A 318 5.23 -27.69 -4.77
C GLY A 318 4.48 -27.90 -3.45
N ALA A 319 5.15 -28.46 -2.44
CA ALA A 319 4.57 -28.66 -1.11
C ALA A 319 4.35 -27.32 -0.38
N GLN A 320 5.30 -26.38 -0.52
CA GLN A 320 5.23 -25.07 0.13
C GLN A 320 4.08 -24.22 -0.42
N ILE A 321 3.81 -24.30 -1.74
CA ILE A 321 2.65 -23.66 -2.38
C ILE A 321 1.35 -24.18 -1.76
N GLU A 322 1.19 -25.49 -1.63
CA GLU A 322 -0.04 -26.09 -1.08
C GLU A 322 -0.24 -25.71 0.40
N ILE A 323 0.83 -25.68 1.20
CA ILE A 323 0.80 -25.22 2.60
C ILE A 323 0.36 -23.76 2.69
N CYS A 324 0.95 -22.88 1.88
CA CYS A 324 0.65 -21.46 1.88
C CYS A 324 -0.78 -21.16 1.40
N ASP A 325 -1.25 -21.82 0.33
CA ASP A 325 -2.64 -21.68 -0.16
C ASP A 325 -3.65 -22.14 0.90
N ALA A 326 -3.41 -23.28 1.54
CA ALA A 326 -4.27 -23.79 2.61
C ALA A 326 -4.30 -22.84 3.81
N ALA A 327 -3.16 -22.27 4.21
CA ALA A 327 -3.07 -21.31 5.30
C ALA A 327 -3.83 -20.01 4.99
N LEU A 328 -3.71 -19.48 3.77
CA LEU A 328 -4.47 -18.31 3.32
C LEU A 328 -5.98 -18.56 3.36
N LYS A 329 -6.45 -19.71 2.86
CA LYS A 329 -7.87 -20.10 2.89
C LYS A 329 -8.40 -20.28 4.30
N SER A 330 -7.63 -20.94 5.17
CA SER A 330 -7.99 -21.12 6.58
C SER A 330 -8.12 -19.77 7.29
N TRP A 331 -7.17 -18.87 7.07
CA TRP A 331 -7.24 -17.51 7.61
C TRP A 331 -8.47 -16.76 7.11
N PHE A 332 -8.78 -16.83 5.81
CA PHE A 332 -9.94 -16.14 5.23
C PHE A 332 -11.26 -16.62 5.83
N ALA A 333 -11.43 -17.93 6.05
CA ALA A 333 -12.61 -18.48 6.70
C ALA A 333 -12.82 -17.87 8.10
N VAL A 334 -11.77 -17.86 8.92
CA VAL A 334 -11.82 -17.27 10.28
C VAL A 334 -12.03 -15.75 10.25
N ALA A 335 -11.37 -15.05 9.32
CA ALA A 335 -11.45 -13.60 9.22
C ALA A 335 -12.86 -13.14 8.79
N SER A 336 -13.44 -13.82 7.79
CA SER A 336 -14.75 -13.46 7.22
C SER A 336 -15.92 -13.73 8.16
N GLU A 337 -15.79 -14.65 9.10
CA GLU A 337 -16.76 -14.83 10.20
C GLU A 337 -16.80 -13.62 11.13
N LYS A 338 -15.63 -13.04 11.44
CA LYS A 338 -15.49 -11.90 12.36
C LYS A 338 -15.75 -10.56 11.69
N PHE A 339 -15.23 -10.37 10.48
CA PHE A 339 -15.27 -9.13 9.72
C PHE A 339 -15.70 -9.42 8.28
N ARG A 340 -17.00 -9.31 7.98
CA ARG A 340 -17.49 -9.65 6.64
C ARG A 340 -17.05 -8.62 5.59
N PRO A 341 -16.49 -9.03 4.45
CA PRO A 341 -16.33 -8.13 3.31
C PRO A 341 -17.72 -7.69 2.81
N PHE A 342 -17.82 -6.49 2.23
CA PHE A 342 -19.06 -5.94 1.64
C PHE A 342 -20.26 -5.74 2.58
N GLN A 343 -20.06 -5.74 3.89
CA GLN A 343 -21.15 -5.60 4.85
C GLN A 343 -21.91 -4.27 4.67
N GLY A 344 -23.15 -4.35 4.15
CA GLY A 344 -24.01 -3.20 3.84
C GLY A 344 -24.65 -3.18 2.43
N THR A 345 -24.42 -4.20 1.59
CA THR A 345 -24.96 -4.30 0.21
C THR A 345 -26.46 -4.61 0.10
N SER A 346 -27.16 -4.92 1.20
CA SER A 346 -28.60 -5.24 1.16
C SER A 346 -29.46 -3.97 1.07
N ARG A 347 -29.84 -3.60 -0.17
CA ARG A 347 -30.87 -2.58 -0.46
C ARG A 347 -32.28 -3.15 -0.69
N THR A 348 -32.52 -4.43 -0.42
CA THR A 348 -33.86 -5.03 -0.58
C THR A 348 -34.24 -5.92 0.60
N ALA A 349 -35.15 -5.40 1.43
CA ALA A 349 -36.40 -6.02 1.89
C ALA A 349 -36.74 -5.51 3.29
N ALA A 350 -38.01 -5.14 3.43
CA ALA A 350 -38.60 -4.47 4.57
C ALA A 350 -38.40 -5.17 5.92
N GLY A 351 -38.29 -4.35 6.98
CA GLY A 351 -38.66 -4.73 8.33
C GLY A 351 -37.54 -5.26 9.22
N GLY A 352 -37.27 -4.56 10.33
CA GLY A 352 -36.70 -5.16 11.54
C GLY A 352 -35.30 -4.65 11.93
N LEU A 353 -35.30 -3.74 12.92
CA LEU A 353 -34.24 -3.41 13.87
C LEU A 353 -32.80 -3.21 13.34
N GLY A 354 -32.45 -1.93 13.14
CA GLY A 354 -31.12 -1.37 13.42
C GLY A 354 -29.92 -2.15 12.90
N LYS A 355 -29.77 -2.31 11.58
CA LYS A 355 -28.46 -2.66 11.01
C LYS A 355 -27.52 -1.50 11.29
N GLN A 356 -26.69 -1.63 12.33
CA GLN A 356 -25.67 -0.67 12.69
C GLN A 356 -24.75 -0.48 11.47
N GLU A 357 -24.84 0.67 10.81
CA GLU A 357 -23.97 1.02 9.70
C GLU A 357 -22.52 1.00 10.21
N LEU A 358 -21.65 0.22 9.57
CA LEU A 358 -20.24 0.15 9.93
C LEU A 358 -19.64 1.56 9.88
N HIS A 359 -18.81 1.89 10.88
CA HIS A 359 -18.06 3.15 10.88
C HIS A 359 -17.22 3.24 9.60
N ARG A 360 -17.10 4.43 8.99
CA ARG A 360 -16.40 4.62 7.70
C ARG A 360 -14.97 4.08 7.71
N SER A 361 -14.24 4.31 8.81
CA SER A 361 -12.88 3.80 9.00
C SER A 361 -12.84 2.27 9.09
N GLU A 362 -13.81 1.64 9.77
CA GLU A 362 -13.86 0.18 9.84
C GLU A 362 -14.16 -0.43 8.47
N ALA A 363 -15.12 0.13 7.72
CA ALA A 363 -15.38 -0.30 6.35
C ALA A 363 -14.14 -0.15 5.46
N LEU A 364 -13.40 0.96 5.56
CA LEU A 364 -12.14 1.15 4.83
C LEU A 364 -11.14 0.04 5.13
N HIS A 365 -10.83 -0.19 6.41
CA HIS A 365 -9.77 -1.12 6.84
C HIS A 365 -10.12 -2.58 6.63
N VAL A 366 -11.40 -2.96 6.80
CA VAL A 366 -11.86 -4.33 6.48
C VAL A 366 -11.66 -4.61 4.99
N ASN A 367 -12.11 -3.72 4.11
CA ASN A 367 -11.95 -3.92 2.66
C ASN A 367 -10.47 -3.86 2.24
N LEU A 368 -9.65 -2.99 2.85
CA LEU A 368 -8.21 -2.91 2.59
C LEU A 368 -7.47 -4.21 2.96
N MET A 369 -7.78 -4.80 4.11
CA MET A 369 -7.25 -6.10 4.52
C MET A 369 -7.57 -7.18 3.47
N TYR A 370 -8.79 -7.20 2.94
CA TYR A 370 -9.18 -8.17 1.91
C TYR A 370 -8.55 -7.89 0.54
N ILE A 371 -8.27 -6.62 0.19
CA ILE A 371 -7.50 -6.30 -1.02
C ILE A 371 -6.10 -6.94 -0.94
N TYR A 372 -5.42 -6.84 0.20
CA TYR A 372 -4.13 -7.50 0.40
C TYR A 372 -4.24 -9.03 0.36
N TYR A 373 -5.28 -9.61 0.96
CA TYR A 373 -5.54 -11.04 0.91
C TYR A 373 -5.67 -11.55 -0.55
N TYR A 374 -6.53 -10.92 -1.35
CA TYR A 374 -6.70 -11.35 -2.74
C TYR A 374 -5.46 -11.08 -3.57
N THR A 375 -4.63 -10.08 -3.22
CA THR A 375 -3.34 -9.85 -3.89
C THR A 375 -2.40 -11.02 -3.64
N ALA A 376 -2.31 -11.49 -2.39
CA ALA A 376 -1.50 -12.65 -2.03
C ALA A 376 -2.01 -13.95 -2.68
N LYS A 377 -3.34 -14.12 -2.74
CA LYS A 377 -3.99 -15.24 -3.43
C LYS A 377 -3.69 -15.23 -4.93
N ILE A 378 -3.73 -14.07 -5.59
CA ILE A 378 -3.33 -13.96 -7.00
C ILE A 378 -1.85 -14.31 -7.18
N ALA A 379 -0.98 -13.74 -6.34
CA ALA A 379 0.47 -13.98 -6.42
C ALA A 379 0.85 -15.46 -6.28
N ILE A 380 0.26 -16.18 -5.31
CA ILE A 380 0.57 -17.61 -5.12
C ILE A 380 0.09 -18.48 -6.28
N HIS A 381 -1.07 -18.17 -6.87
CA HIS A 381 -1.58 -18.89 -8.03
C HIS A 381 -0.81 -18.57 -9.30
N HIS A 382 -0.32 -17.33 -9.47
CA HIS A 382 0.62 -16.97 -10.54
C HIS A 382 1.96 -17.69 -10.39
N TYR A 383 2.51 -17.76 -9.18
CA TYR A 383 3.72 -18.54 -8.93
C TYR A 383 3.52 -20.03 -9.19
N LEU A 384 2.38 -20.60 -8.78
CA LEU A 384 2.03 -21.99 -9.09
C LEU A 384 2.01 -22.28 -10.60
N LEU A 385 1.53 -21.33 -11.40
CA LEU A 385 1.56 -21.46 -12.86
C LEU A 385 2.98 -21.39 -13.41
N LEU A 386 3.79 -20.43 -12.92
CA LEU A 386 5.21 -20.32 -13.27
C LEU A 386 5.98 -21.60 -12.94
N TYR A 387 5.82 -22.12 -11.72
CA TYR A 387 6.43 -23.36 -11.25
C TYR A 387 6.14 -24.53 -12.21
N ARG A 388 4.89 -24.69 -12.64
CA ARG A 388 4.50 -25.77 -13.56
C ARG A 388 5.09 -25.61 -14.95
N VAL A 389 5.06 -24.38 -15.50
CA VAL A 389 5.64 -24.08 -16.81
C VAL A 389 7.16 -24.31 -16.80
N ALA A 390 7.84 -23.93 -15.72
CA ALA A 390 9.29 -24.07 -15.59
C ALA A 390 9.76 -25.52 -15.48
N ASN A 391 9.04 -26.37 -14.73
CA ASN A 391 9.44 -27.76 -14.48
C ASN A 391 9.08 -28.74 -15.60
N GLY A 392 8.66 -28.25 -16.77
CA GLY A 392 8.33 -29.14 -17.89
C GLY A 392 7.20 -30.11 -17.56
N HIS A 393 6.35 -29.79 -16.57
CA HIS A 393 5.00 -30.33 -16.50
C HIS A 393 4.22 -29.74 -17.68
N GLU A 394 4.63 -30.11 -18.90
CA GLU A 394 3.88 -29.83 -20.10
C GLU A 394 2.48 -30.34 -19.85
N LEU A 395 1.52 -29.48 -20.11
CA LEU A 395 0.10 -29.75 -20.08
C LEU A 395 -0.26 -30.67 -21.26
N GLU A 396 0.47 -31.77 -21.44
CA GLU A 396 0.06 -32.87 -22.27
C GLU A 396 -1.23 -33.44 -21.68
N ILE A 397 -2.27 -33.44 -22.51
CA ILE A 397 -3.66 -33.77 -22.19
C ILE A 397 -3.83 -35.20 -21.61
N ALA A 398 -2.76 -36.00 -21.55
CA ALA A 398 -2.76 -37.37 -21.06
C ALA A 398 -2.82 -37.49 -19.52
N ASP A 399 -2.36 -36.48 -18.76
CA ASP A 399 -2.38 -36.53 -17.29
C ASP A 399 -3.64 -35.85 -16.71
N LEU A 400 -4.72 -36.64 -16.58
CA LEU A 400 -5.99 -36.24 -15.93
C LEU A 400 -5.82 -35.46 -14.61
N PRO A 401 -4.90 -35.81 -13.68
CA PRO A 401 -4.73 -35.06 -12.43
C PRO A 401 -4.19 -33.64 -12.61
N GLN A 402 -3.43 -33.37 -13.68
CA GLN A 402 -2.82 -32.06 -13.93
C GLN A 402 -3.84 -31.05 -14.48
N VAL A 403 -4.76 -31.52 -15.32
CA VAL A 403 -5.86 -30.72 -15.90
C VAL A 403 -6.78 -30.20 -14.79
N ASP A 404 -7.14 -31.04 -13.82
CA ASP A 404 -7.96 -30.66 -12.67
C ASP A 404 -7.27 -29.58 -11.81
N LYS A 405 -5.96 -29.73 -11.61
CA LYS A 405 -5.18 -28.76 -10.84
C LYS A 405 -5.03 -27.41 -11.55
N LEU A 406 -4.99 -27.37 -12.89
CA LEU A 406 -4.96 -26.10 -13.66
C LEU A 406 -6.32 -25.42 -13.64
N ALA A 407 -7.40 -26.18 -13.83
CA ALA A 407 -8.77 -25.69 -13.72
C ALA A 407 -9.02 -25.06 -12.35
N LYS A 408 -8.58 -25.71 -11.27
CA LYS A 408 -8.64 -25.16 -9.92
C LYS A 408 -7.90 -23.82 -9.80
N SER A 409 -6.67 -23.71 -10.31
CA SER A 409 -5.90 -22.45 -10.25
C SER A 409 -6.59 -21.32 -11.02
N ARG A 410 -7.13 -21.63 -12.21
CA ARG A 410 -7.93 -20.71 -13.01
C ARG A 410 -9.14 -20.20 -12.24
N ASP A 411 -9.90 -21.09 -11.62
CA ASP A 411 -11.13 -20.74 -10.89
C ASP A 411 -10.82 -19.85 -9.68
N GLU A 412 -9.74 -20.14 -8.96
CA GLU A 412 -9.28 -19.32 -7.82
C GLU A 412 -8.81 -17.92 -8.26
N LEU A 413 -8.16 -17.80 -9.42
CA LEU A 413 -7.74 -16.51 -9.99
C LEU A 413 -8.94 -15.68 -10.45
N MET A 414 -9.91 -16.30 -11.12
CA MET A 414 -11.16 -15.63 -11.53
C MET A 414 -11.92 -15.11 -10.31
N ASP A 415 -12.08 -15.96 -9.30
CA ASP A 415 -12.72 -15.62 -8.02
C ASP A 415 -12.02 -14.44 -7.36
N ALA A 416 -10.68 -14.46 -7.26
CA ALA A 416 -9.91 -13.40 -6.64
C ALA A 416 -10.01 -12.05 -7.39
N ALA A 417 -9.91 -12.07 -8.72
CA ALA A 417 -10.03 -10.87 -9.55
C ALA A 417 -11.44 -10.25 -9.47
N ALA A 418 -12.49 -11.08 -9.45
CA ALA A 418 -13.86 -10.64 -9.27
C ALA A 418 -14.07 -10.00 -7.89
N HIS A 419 -13.55 -10.63 -6.83
CA HIS A 419 -13.66 -10.08 -5.47
C HIS A 419 -12.88 -8.77 -5.31
N MET A 420 -11.70 -8.62 -5.90
CA MET A 420 -10.98 -7.33 -5.92
C MET A 420 -11.84 -6.23 -6.55
N THR A 421 -12.46 -6.51 -7.69
CA THR A 421 -13.36 -5.57 -8.38
C THR A 421 -14.52 -5.14 -7.46
N LEU A 422 -15.14 -6.10 -6.76
CA LEU A 422 -16.20 -5.80 -5.79
C LEU A 422 -15.69 -4.92 -4.63
N LEU A 423 -14.46 -5.13 -4.13
CA LEU A 423 -13.90 -4.38 -3.00
C LEU A 423 -13.68 -2.92 -3.40
N PHE A 424 -13.10 -2.70 -4.57
CA PHE A 424 -12.94 -1.36 -5.12
C PHE A 424 -14.30 -0.70 -5.42
N GLY A 425 -15.26 -1.44 -5.98
CA GLY A 425 -16.61 -0.93 -6.22
C GLY A 425 -17.33 -0.48 -4.96
N GLU A 426 -17.22 -1.25 -3.87
CA GLU A 426 -17.81 -0.89 -2.58
C GLU A 426 -17.14 0.35 -1.97
N LEU A 427 -15.82 0.45 -2.06
CA LEU A 427 -15.06 1.62 -1.58
C LEU A 427 -15.36 2.87 -2.41
N SER A 428 -15.51 2.74 -3.74
CA SER A 428 -15.94 3.83 -4.63
C SER A 428 -17.34 4.30 -4.27
N ARG A 429 -18.29 3.38 -4.09
CA ARG A 429 -19.67 3.68 -3.68
C ARG A 429 -19.73 4.45 -2.36
N ARG A 430 -18.85 4.13 -1.41
CA ARG A 430 -18.73 4.83 -0.11
C ARG A 430 -17.85 6.09 -0.15
N ARG A 431 -17.24 6.42 -1.30
CA ARG A 431 -16.28 7.53 -1.49
C ARG A 431 -15.04 7.41 -0.59
N LEU A 432 -14.62 6.18 -0.31
CA LEU A 432 -13.48 5.86 0.57
C LEU A 432 -12.17 5.63 -0.17
N VAL A 433 -12.19 5.50 -1.50
CA VAL A 433 -10.98 5.23 -2.32
C VAL A 433 -9.87 6.26 -2.09
N ARG A 434 -10.24 7.53 -1.87
CA ARG A 434 -9.30 8.62 -1.59
C ARG A 434 -8.48 8.49 -0.30
N TRP A 435 -8.83 7.54 0.55
CA TRP A 435 -8.17 7.28 1.84
C TRP A 435 -7.35 5.99 1.82
N LEU A 436 -7.28 5.32 0.66
CA LEU A 436 -6.48 4.12 0.50
C LEU A 436 -5.00 4.49 0.33
N PRO A 437 -4.08 3.72 0.92
CA PRO A 437 -2.65 3.91 0.70
C PRO A 437 -2.27 3.58 -0.74
N VAL A 438 -1.15 4.12 -1.23
CA VAL A 438 -0.64 3.85 -2.59
C VAL A 438 -0.25 2.38 -2.80
N SER A 439 -0.02 1.59 -1.74
CA SER A 439 0.11 0.12 -1.84
C SER A 439 -1.11 -0.50 -2.53
N THR A 440 -2.31 0.04 -2.29
CA THR A 440 -3.56 -0.43 -2.89
C THR A 440 -3.60 -0.20 -4.40
N LEU A 441 -2.96 0.86 -4.90
CA LEU A 441 -2.83 1.14 -6.32
C LEU A 441 -1.97 0.06 -7.02
N ALA A 442 -0.92 -0.42 -6.34
CA ALA A 442 -0.11 -1.54 -6.82
C ALA A 442 -0.91 -2.86 -6.86
N CYS A 443 -1.66 -3.16 -5.79
CA CYS A 443 -2.55 -4.32 -5.71
C CYS A 443 -3.58 -4.36 -6.84
N MET A 444 -4.06 -3.18 -7.26
CA MET A 444 -5.04 -3.02 -8.33
C MET A 444 -4.47 -3.25 -9.74
N THR A 445 -3.15 -3.17 -9.92
CA THR A 445 -2.56 -3.16 -11.26
C THR A 445 -2.74 -4.49 -11.99
N MET A 446 -2.62 -5.62 -11.29
CA MET A 446 -2.82 -6.95 -11.86
C MET A 446 -4.27 -7.20 -12.35
N PRO A 447 -5.33 -7.05 -11.52
CA PRO A 447 -6.70 -7.24 -12.01
C PRO A 447 -7.09 -6.23 -13.11
N LEU A 448 -6.53 -5.01 -13.07
CA LEU A 448 -6.70 -4.03 -14.13
C LEU A 448 -6.08 -4.50 -15.45
N ALA A 449 -4.84 -5.02 -15.42
CA ALA A 449 -4.17 -5.57 -16.59
C ALA A 449 -4.92 -6.76 -17.19
N LEU A 450 -5.43 -7.68 -16.34
CA LEU A 450 -6.28 -8.78 -16.79
C LEU A 450 -7.55 -8.27 -17.50
N GLY A 451 -8.21 -7.25 -16.95
CA GLY A 451 -9.38 -6.62 -17.59
C GLY A 451 -9.05 -5.97 -18.94
N PHE A 452 -7.91 -5.28 -19.05
CA PHE A 452 -7.46 -4.72 -20.33
C PHE A 452 -7.11 -5.80 -21.36
N ILE A 453 -6.49 -6.91 -20.95
CA ILE A 453 -6.23 -8.08 -21.80
C ILE A 453 -7.56 -8.61 -22.36
N SER A 454 -8.57 -8.84 -21.51
CA SER A 454 -9.92 -9.26 -21.96
C SER A 454 -10.50 -8.29 -22.98
N ALA A 455 -10.47 -6.99 -22.68
CA ALA A 455 -11.06 -5.97 -23.52
C ALA A 455 -10.39 -5.94 -24.90
N ARG A 456 -9.07 -6.05 -24.97
CA ARG A 456 -8.30 -6.09 -26.23
C ARG A 456 -8.62 -7.33 -27.05
N LEU A 457 -8.52 -8.52 -26.45
CA LEU A 457 -8.80 -9.80 -27.12
C LEU A 457 -10.26 -9.89 -27.62
N PHE A 458 -11.20 -9.29 -26.89
CA PHE A 458 -12.60 -9.24 -27.33
C PHE A 458 -12.80 -8.34 -28.56
N THR A 459 -12.08 -7.21 -28.66
CA THR A 459 -12.18 -6.31 -29.82
C THR A 459 -11.64 -6.93 -31.10
N THR A 460 -10.59 -7.75 -31.02
CA THR A 460 -10.00 -8.44 -32.19
C THR A 460 -10.79 -9.68 -32.59
N GLY A 461 -11.39 -10.40 -31.64
CA GLY A 461 -12.28 -11.53 -31.92
C GLY A 461 -13.56 -11.16 -32.71
N LYS A 462 -13.95 -9.87 -32.70
CA LYS A 462 -14.99 -9.31 -33.57
C LYS A 462 -14.39 -8.92 -34.94
N GLY A 463 -14.15 -9.91 -35.80
CA GLY A 463 -13.95 -9.65 -37.23
C GLY A 463 -15.17 -8.93 -37.85
N PRO A 464 -15.04 -8.29 -39.02
CA PRO A 464 -16.05 -7.40 -39.62
C PRO A 464 -17.40 -8.05 -40.00
N ALA A 465 -17.64 -9.32 -39.67
CA ALA A 465 -18.84 -10.06 -40.06
C ALA A 465 -19.30 -11.15 -39.04
N SER A 466 -19.01 -11.02 -37.74
CA SER A 466 -19.44 -12.02 -36.74
C SER A 466 -20.66 -11.54 -35.92
N ASN A 467 -21.87 -11.77 -36.45
CA ASN A 467 -23.11 -11.75 -35.68
C ASN A 467 -23.29 -13.10 -34.96
N ARG A 468 -22.46 -13.40 -33.96
CA ARG A 468 -22.65 -14.56 -33.08
C ARG A 468 -22.90 -14.14 -31.63
N PRO A 469 -23.90 -14.73 -30.94
CA PRO A 469 -24.03 -14.59 -29.50
C PRO A 469 -23.00 -15.52 -28.84
N VAL A 470 -21.75 -15.06 -28.72
CA VAL A 470 -20.83 -15.58 -27.70
C VAL A 470 -21.46 -15.23 -26.35
N ALA A 471 -21.38 -16.12 -25.35
CA ALA A 471 -21.99 -15.97 -24.01
C ALA A 471 -21.83 -14.54 -23.47
N ALA A 472 -22.84 -13.70 -23.72
CA ALA A 472 -22.70 -12.25 -23.63
C ALA A 472 -22.69 -11.74 -22.17
N SER A 473 -22.95 -12.62 -21.21
CA SER A 473 -22.95 -12.32 -19.78
C SER A 473 -21.53 -12.15 -19.25
N ASP A 474 -20.63 -13.09 -19.55
CA ASP A 474 -19.33 -13.18 -18.87
C ASP A 474 -18.36 -12.13 -19.41
N SER A 475 -18.37 -11.91 -20.74
CA SER A 475 -17.60 -10.81 -21.35
C SER A 475 -18.13 -9.42 -20.96
N ARG A 476 -19.44 -9.27 -20.69
CA ARG A 476 -19.99 -8.01 -20.15
C ARG A 476 -19.61 -7.80 -18.69
N ALA A 477 -19.61 -8.86 -17.89
CA ALA A 477 -19.19 -8.78 -16.49
C ALA A 477 -17.71 -8.37 -16.37
N GLY A 478 -16.83 -8.91 -17.23
CA GLY A 478 -15.42 -8.50 -17.30
C GLY A 478 -15.23 -7.02 -17.68
N LEU A 479 -15.97 -6.53 -18.68
CA LEU A 479 -15.93 -5.11 -19.08
C LEU A 479 -16.50 -4.18 -17.99
N LEU A 480 -17.60 -4.55 -17.35
CA LEU A 480 -18.15 -3.82 -16.19
C LEU A 480 -17.15 -3.78 -15.03
N GLY A 481 -16.40 -4.86 -14.82
CA GLY A 481 -15.34 -4.89 -13.82
C GLY A 481 -14.18 -3.94 -14.15
N LEU A 482 -13.78 -3.88 -15.42
CA LEU A 482 -12.77 -2.93 -15.89
C LEU A 482 -13.22 -1.48 -15.70
N ASP A 483 -14.50 -1.16 -15.91
CA ASP A 483 -15.06 0.18 -15.68
C ASP A 483 -14.97 0.56 -14.19
N VAL A 484 -15.36 -0.35 -13.28
CA VAL A 484 -15.27 -0.13 -11.82
C VAL A 484 -13.83 0.11 -11.39
N LEU A 485 -12.89 -0.69 -11.89
CA LEU A 485 -11.47 -0.51 -11.61
C LEU A 485 -10.95 0.80 -12.24
N SER A 486 -11.38 1.17 -13.43
CA SER A 486 -10.97 2.44 -14.06
C SER A 486 -11.49 3.64 -13.27
N GLU A 487 -12.72 3.60 -12.75
CA GLU A 487 -13.29 4.65 -11.89
C GLU A 487 -12.51 4.78 -10.57
N ALA A 488 -12.21 3.66 -9.91
CA ALA A 488 -11.41 3.66 -8.69
C ALA A 488 -9.98 4.18 -8.96
N LEU A 489 -9.38 3.86 -10.11
CA LEU A 489 -8.09 4.38 -10.54
C LEU A 489 -8.11 5.91 -10.73
N GLU A 490 -9.19 6.46 -11.32
CA GLU A 490 -9.37 7.90 -11.49
C GLU A 490 -9.44 8.65 -10.15
N ALA A 491 -10.01 8.04 -9.10
CA ALA A 491 -10.05 8.64 -7.78
C ALA A 491 -8.65 8.86 -7.16
N PHE A 492 -7.62 8.14 -7.63
CA PHE A 492 -6.24 8.28 -7.17
C PHE A 492 -5.44 9.36 -7.91
N VAL A 493 -5.91 9.87 -9.07
CA VAL A 493 -5.13 10.79 -9.94
C VAL A 493 -4.68 12.05 -9.19
N SER A 494 -5.54 12.57 -8.29
CA SER A 494 -5.22 13.74 -7.48
C SER A 494 -4.21 13.49 -6.36
N GLN A 495 -3.96 12.23 -5.99
CA GLN A 495 -3.15 11.84 -4.84
C GLN A 495 -1.78 11.28 -5.26
N TYR A 496 -1.73 10.50 -6.35
CA TYR A 496 -0.53 9.76 -6.72
C TYR A 496 -0.13 10.01 -8.18
N GLN A 497 1.11 10.45 -8.39
CA GLN A 497 1.64 10.75 -9.73
C GLN A 497 1.81 9.50 -10.60
N CYS A 498 1.95 8.31 -9.99
CA CYS A 498 2.16 7.04 -10.71
C CYS A 498 0.89 6.43 -11.34
N VAL A 499 -0.29 7.03 -11.13
CA VAL A 499 -1.56 6.53 -11.68
C VAL A 499 -1.54 6.43 -13.21
N GLY A 500 -0.97 7.45 -13.87
CA GLY A 500 -0.81 7.44 -15.34
C GLY A 500 0.08 6.31 -15.82
N TYR A 501 1.19 6.06 -15.12
CA TYR A 501 2.12 4.97 -15.45
C TYR A 501 1.45 3.60 -15.35
N ILE A 502 0.71 3.33 -14.26
CA ILE A 502 0.02 2.04 -14.06
C ILE A 502 -1.01 1.77 -15.16
N ARG A 503 -1.72 2.80 -15.60
CA ARG A 503 -2.66 2.69 -16.73
C ARG A 503 -1.95 2.31 -18.02
N GLU A 504 -0.81 2.93 -18.31
CA GLU A 504 -0.06 2.64 -19.53
C GLU A 504 0.61 1.27 -19.49
N VAL A 505 1.13 0.83 -18.34
CA VAL A 505 1.61 -0.54 -18.13
C VAL A 505 0.51 -1.56 -18.42
N ALA A 506 -0.67 -1.38 -17.84
CA ALA A 506 -1.78 -2.31 -18.03
C ALA A 506 -2.22 -2.41 -19.51
N LYS A 507 -2.22 -1.28 -20.24
CA LYS A 507 -2.49 -1.26 -21.68
C LYS A 507 -1.35 -1.89 -22.50
N HIS A 508 -0.10 -1.61 -22.16
CA HIS A 508 1.07 -2.13 -22.87
C HIS A 508 1.14 -3.65 -22.77
N VAL A 509 0.99 -4.21 -21.56
CA VAL A 509 0.91 -5.66 -21.36
C VAL A 509 -0.26 -6.28 -22.13
N ALA A 510 -1.41 -5.60 -22.20
CA ALA A 510 -2.54 -6.07 -22.99
C ALA A 510 -2.24 -6.14 -24.50
N ASN A 511 -1.44 -5.21 -25.02
CA ASN A 511 -0.99 -5.26 -26.42
C ASN A 511 0.01 -6.41 -26.63
N LEU A 512 0.98 -6.57 -25.73
CA LEU A 512 1.95 -7.67 -25.80
C LEU A 512 1.27 -9.05 -25.74
N ALA A 513 0.28 -9.20 -24.85
CA ALA A 513 -0.51 -10.43 -24.75
C ALA A 513 -1.21 -10.77 -26.08
N GLN A 514 -1.76 -9.75 -26.75
CA GLN A 514 -2.42 -9.90 -28.05
C GLN A 514 -1.43 -10.31 -29.15
N ASP A 515 -0.26 -9.67 -29.21
CA ASP A 515 0.75 -9.94 -30.23
C ASP A 515 1.29 -11.38 -30.09
N HIS A 516 1.62 -11.81 -28.88
CA HIS A 516 2.07 -13.17 -28.61
C HIS A 516 0.97 -14.22 -28.86
N SER A 517 -0.28 -13.93 -28.50
CA SER A 517 -1.39 -14.84 -28.78
C SER A 517 -1.67 -15.00 -30.27
N SER A 518 -1.42 -13.95 -31.06
CA SER A 518 -1.56 -13.98 -32.52
C SER A 518 -0.42 -14.79 -33.17
N GLN A 519 0.82 -14.59 -32.72
CA GLN A 519 2.00 -15.32 -33.23
C GLN A 519 1.96 -16.83 -32.88
N ALA A 520 1.49 -17.18 -31.69
CA ALA A 520 1.34 -18.58 -31.26
C ALA A 520 0.23 -19.33 -32.03
N GLY A 521 -0.68 -18.62 -32.69
CA GLY A 521 -1.70 -19.20 -33.57
C GLY A 521 -1.17 -19.68 -34.93
N ASP A 522 -0.01 -19.18 -35.36
CA ASP A 522 0.61 -19.47 -36.67
C ASP A 522 1.64 -20.61 -36.63
N GLN A 523 1.94 -21.19 -35.46
CA GLN A 523 2.81 -22.37 -35.37
C GLN A 523 2.04 -23.66 -35.74
N PRO A 524 2.56 -24.50 -36.66
CA PRO A 524 1.92 -25.76 -37.02
C PRO A 524 1.97 -26.72 -35.83
N ARG A 525 0.81 -27.00 -35.21
CA ARG A 525 0.69 -28.06 -34.20
C ARG A 525 0.95 -29.42 -34.86
N THR A 526 2.14 -29.96 -34.70
CA THR A 526 2.42 -31.36 -35.01
C THR A 526 1.85 -32.25 -33.91
N LEU A 527 0.65 -32.79 -34.11
CA LEU A 527 0.32 -34.19 -33.84
C LEU A 527 -1.15 -34.48 -34.18
N GLN A 528 -1.32 -35.68 -34.74
CA GLN A 528 -2.50 -36.24 -35.36
C GLN A 528 -3.62 -36.48 -34.34
N ASP A 529 -4.75 -35.79 -34.48
CA ASP A 529 -6.05 -36.44 -34.72
C ASP A 529 -7.19 -35.41 -34.85
N SER A 530 -8.10 -35.70 -35.79
CA SER A 530 -9.48 -35.19 -35.88
C SER A 530 -9.77 -33.81 -36.52
N LYS A 531 -10.10 -33.84 -37.83
CA LYS A 531 -10.89 -32.87 -38.63
C LYS A 531 -10.32 -31.44 -38.80
N PRO A 532 -10.53 -30.78 -39.96
CA PRO A 532 -10.08 -29.40 -40.18
C PRO A 532 -10.92 -28.43 -39.34
N GLY A 533 -10.56 -28.28 -38.07
CA GLY A 533 -11.22 -27.44 -37.09
C GLY A 533 -10.70 -26.00 -37.15
N ARG A 534 -11.63 -25.04 -37.15
CA ARG A 534 -11.37 -23.59 -37.19
C ARG A 534 -10.33 -23.14 -36.15
N PRO A 535 -9.55 -22.08 -36.43
CA PRO A 535 -8.67 -21.49 -35.44
C PRO A 535 -9.48 -21.08 -34.19
N LEU A 536 -8.97 -21.44 -33.01
CA LEU A 536 -9.57 -21.09 -31.73
C LEU A 536 -9.46 -19.56 -31.55
N ILE A 537 -10.59 -18.85 -31.57
CA ILE A 537 -10.59 -17.39 -31.34
C ILE A 537 -10.51 -17.17 -29.84
N ILE A 538 -9.33 -16.73 -29.37
CA ILE A 538 -9.10 -16.34 -27.98
C ILE A 538 -9.71 -14.95 -27.77
N THR A 539 -10.60 -14.84 -26.79
CA THR A 539 -11.40 -13.63 -26.52
C THR A 539 -11.20 -13.05 -25.12
N ASP A 540 -10.48 -13.76 -24.26
CA ASP A 540 -10.29 -13.39 -22.86
C ASP A 540 -9.00 -14.01 -22.27
N TRP A 541 -8.43 -13.40 -21.23
CA TRP A 541 -7.26 -13.90 -20.52
C TRP A 541 -7.48 -15.30 -19.93
N ILE A 542 -8.72 -15.64 -19.56
CA ILE A 542 -9.07 -16.99 -19.08
C ILE A 542 -8.77 -18.03 -20.17
N GLN A 543 -9.09 -17.70 -21.42
CA GLN A 543 -8.82 -18.56 -22.57
C GLN A 543 -7.31 -18.59 -22.88
N VAL A 544 -6.60 -17.47 -22.74
CA VAL A 544 -5.12 -17.43 -22.84
C VAL A 544 -4.50 -18.38 -21.82
N LEU A 545 -4.91 -18.32 -20.55
CA LEU A 545 -4.41 -19.21 -19.50
C LEU A 545 -4.60 -20.70 -19.85
N THR A 546 -5.76 -21.07 -20.39
CA THR A 546 -6.04 -22.47 -20.75
C THR A 546 -5.37 -22.93 -22.05
N ALA A 547 -5.25 -22.05 -23.04
CA ALA A 547 -4.79 -22.42 -24.39
C ALA A 547 -3.29 -22.15 -24.61
N GLN A 548 -2.73 -21.17 -23.89
CA GLN A 548 -1.38 -20.62 -24.03
C GLN A 548 -0.81 -20.20 -22.64
N PRO A 549 -0.61 -21.15 -21.71
CA PRO A 549 -0.20 -20.88 -20.34
C PRO A 549 1.16 -20.17 -20.24
N CYS A 550 2.11 -20.46 -21.15
CA CYS A 550 3.39 -19.76 -21.21
C CYS A 550 3.22 -18.27 -21.51
N VAL A 551 2.34 -17.93 -22.47
CA VAL A 551 2.02 -16.53 -22.80
C VAL A 551 1.37 -15.85 -21.59
N TYR A 552 0.42 -16.53 -20.93
CA TYR A 552 -0.20 -16.01 -19.71
C TYR A 552 0.83 -15.70 -18.62
N VAL A 553 1.68 -16.67 -18.26
CA VAL A 553 2.70 -16.51 -17.22
C VAL A 553 3.66 -15.37 -17.56
N TRP A 554 4.10 -15.28 -18.81
CA TRP A 554 4.96 -14.20 -19.27
C TRP A 554 4.28 -12.84 -19.13
N THR A 555 3.01 -12.71 -19.54
CA THR A 555 2.28 -11.43 -19.42
C THR A 555 2.08 -11.01 -17.96
N THR A 556 1.76 -11.93 -17.06
CA THR A 556 1.63 -11.63 -15.63
C THR A 556 2.97 -11.29 -15.00
N MET A 557 4.05 -11.96 -15.39
CA MET A 557 5.39 -11.64 -14.91
C MET A 557 5.86 -10.25 -15.39
N ALA A 558 5.51 -9.86 -16.61
CA ALA A 558 5.77 -8.52 -17.11
C ALA A 558 5.06 -7.45 -16.25
N VAL A 559 3.79 -7.65 -15.89
CA VAL A 559 3.08 -6.77 -14.96
C VAL A 559 3.83 -6.63 -13.64
N ASP A 560 4.32 -7.74 -13.09
CA ASP A 560 5.03 -7.77 -11.82
C ASP A 560 6.34 -6.98 -11.86
N LEU A 561 7.10 -7.13 -12.94
CA LEU A 561 8.33 -6.37 -13.17
C LEU A 561 8.07 -4.88 -13.35
N TYR A 562 7.04 -4.49 -14.11
CA TYR A 562 6.68 -3.08 -14.28
C TYR A 562 6.21 -2.42 -12.98
N ILE A 563 5.45 -3.14 -12.14
CA ILE A 563 5.05 -2.65 -10.80
C ILE A 563 6.28 -2.45 -9.93
N ARG A 564 7.19 -3.43 -9.93
CA ARG A 564 8.45 -3.33 -9.19
C ARG A 564 9.22 -2.09 -9.59
N ASP A 565 9.36 -1.83 -10.88
CA ASP A 565 10.14 -0.69 -11.37
C ASP A 565 9.40 0.65 -11.11
N CYS A 566 8.08 0.67 -11.18
CA CYS A 566 7.23 1.83 -10.84
C CYS A 566 7.41 2.30 -9.39
N LEU A 567 7.43 1.34 -8.45
CA LEU A 567 7.53 1.60 -7.02
C LEU A 567 8.99 1.52 -6.52
N GLY A 568 9.85 0.94 -7.35
CA GLY A 568 11.26 0.66 -7.12
C GLY A 568 12.21 1.79 -7.51
N TRP A 569 11.77 2.69 -8.40
CA TRP A 569 12.54 3.71 -9.14
C TRP A 569 14.06 3.66 -8.88
N GLU A 570 14.73 2.69 -9.50
CA GLU A 570 16.15 2.78 -9.78
C GLU A 570 16.30 3.57 -11.09
N GLY A 571 17.08 4.64 -11.06
CA GLY A 571 17.18 5.58 -12.17
C GLY A 571 17.62 4.95 -13.48
N ARG A 572 16.65 4.63 -14.36
CA ARG A 572 16.85 4.66 -15.81
C ARG A 572 15.66 5.32 -16.49
N THR A 573 15.99 6.33 -17.28
CA THR A 573 15.16 7.01 -18.30
C THR A 573 14.26 8.17 -17.84
N ASN A 574 14.92 9.32 -17.62
CA ASN A 574 14.30 10.66 -17.65
C ASN A 574 13.78 11.08 -19.05
N LYS A 575 13.53 10.13 -19.95
CA LYS A 575 12.96 10.35 -21.29
C LYS A 575 11.66 9.59 -21.53
N ALA A 576 11.37 8.52 -20.79
CA ALA A 576 10.22 7.64 -21.02
C ALA A 576 8.95 8.10 -20.28
N ALA A 577 9.09 8.55 -19.03
CA ALA A 577 7.97 9.01 -18.21
C ALA A 577 7.35 10.33 -18.70
N ALA A 578 8.13 11.20 -19.34
CA ALA A 578 7.63 12.42 -19.97
C ALA A 578 6.97 12.16 -21.35
N SER A 579 7.20 10.99 -21.95
CA SER A 579 6.67 10.61 -23.27
C SER A 579 5.60 9.53 -23.23
N GLY A 580 5.22 9.00 -22.05
CA GLY A 580 4.27 7.89 -21.92
C GLY A 580 4.74 6.60 -22.61
N HIS A 581 6.05 6.41 -22.76
CA HIS A 581 6.61 5.26 -23.47
C HIS A 581 7.08 4.21 -22.46
N VAL A 582 6.52 3.00 -22.54
CA VAL A 582 6.96 1.84 -21.77
C VAL A 582 8.16 1.23 -22.53
N PRO A 583 9.31 0.98 -21.88
CA PRO A 583 10.47 0.36 -22.55
C PRO A 583 10.17 -1.10 -22.92
N ASP A 584 10.57 -1.53 -24.13
CA ASP A 584 10.27 -2.84 -24.72
C ASP A 584 11.17 -4.01 -24.22
N ASP A 585 12.07 -3.78 -23.25
CA ASP A 585 13.15 -4.72 -22.87
C ASP A 585 12.76 -5.73 -21.77
#